data_AF-H1G2R5-F1
#
_entry.id   AF-H1G2R5-F1
#
_cell.length_a   1.000
_cell.length_b   1.000
_cell.length_c   1.000
_cell.angle_alpha   90.00
_cell.angle_beta   90.00
_cell.angle_gamma   90.00
#
_symmetry.space_group_name_H-M   'P 1'
#
loop_
_entity.id
_entity.type
_entity.pdbx_description
1 polymer ?
#
loop_
_entity_poly.entity_id
_entity_poly.type
_entity_poly.pdbx_seq_one_letter_code
_entity_poly.pdbx_strand_id
1 'polypeptide(L)'
;MIWIDFVILGIVAVSTVISLFRGFVKEAISLATWILAFWIALAYSGVAAEHLPFGLEDPTLKLGIAFAILFIVTLLMGGIVNVLAGQLVKKTGLSGTDRSIGAVFGLARGGLIVAVVILLMGLTVIPQEPWWQDSLLVPHFERIALWLRDYLPPDLASHFSFGA
;
A
#
# COMPACT_ATOMS: atom_id res chain seq x y z
N MET A 1 -17.93 -15.40 16.40
CA MET A 1 -17.01 -14.80 17.41
C MET A 1 -16.31 -13.60 16.78
N ILE A 2 -16.44 -12.42 17.40
CA ILE A 2 -16.13 -11.05 16.91
C ILE A 2 -14.62 -10.78 16.72
N TRP A 3 -13.76 -11.81 16.74
CA TRP A 3 -12.31 -11.65 16.75
C TRP A 3 -11.78 -10.95 15.49
N ILE A 4 -12.39 -11.22 14.33
CA ILE A 4 -12.02 -10.57 13.06
C ILE A 4 -12.32 -9.07 13.09
N ASP A 5 -13.40 -8.65 13.75
CA ASP A 5 -13.72 -7.23 13.90
C ASP A 5 -12.66 -6.52 14.75
N PHE A 6 -12.16 -7.17 15.80
CA PHE A 6 -11.03 -6.62 16.58
C PHE A 6 -9.74 -6.54 15.77
N VAL A 7 -9.48 -7.49 14.87
CA VAL A 7 -8.34 -7.43 13.96
C VAL A 7 -8.48 -6.26 12.98
N ILE A 8 -9.66 -6.09 12.37
CA ILE A 8 -9.97 -4.97 11.48
C ILE A 8 -9.77 -3.63 12.19
N LEU A 9 -10.37 -3.48 13.38
CA LEU A 9 -10.21 -2.28 14.20
C LEU A 9 -8.75 -2.06 14.59
N GLY A 10 -8.00 -3.12 14.91
CA GLY A 10 -6.58 -3.06 15.20
C GLY A 10 -5.76 -2.51 14.03
N ILE A 11 -5.96 -3.01 12.82
CA ILE A 11 -5.27 -2.53 11.61
C ILE A 11 -5.56 -1.05 11.36
N VAL A 12 -6.84 -0.67 11.41
CA VAL A 12 -7.28 0.72 11.19
C VAL A 12 -6.71 1.64 12.27
N ALA A 13 -6.79 1.24 13.54
CA ALA A 13 -6.27 2.00 14.67
C ALA A 13 -4.76 2.19 14.59
N VAL A 14 -4.00 1.12 14.34
CA VAL A 14 -2.54 1.18 14.17
C VAL A 14 -2.16 2.10 13.01
N SER A 15 -2.83 1.96 11.86
CA SER A 15 -2.59 2.83 10.71
C SER A 15 -2.85 4.30 11.05
N THR A 16 -3.95 4.58 11.75
CA THR A 16 -4.34 5.93 12.19
C THR A 16 -3.34 6.52 13.17
N VAL A 17 -2.94 5.76 14.19
CA VAL A 17 -1.99 6.20 15.22
C VAL A 17 -0.61 6.47 14.62
N ILE A 18 -0.13 5.59 13.74
CA ILE A 18 1.14 5.80 13.03
C ILE A 18 1.09 7.12 12.24
N SER A 19 0.01 7.36 11.50
CA SER A 19 -0.13 8.56 10.66
C SER A 19 -0.41 9.83 11.47
N LEU A 20 -1.04 9.72 12.63
CA LEU A 20 -1.16 10.82 13.60
C LEU A 20 0.22 11.24 14.12
N PHE A 21 1.14 10.31 14.36
CA PHE A 21 2.50 10.64 14.82
C PHE A 21 3.41 11.13 13.70
N ARG A 22 3.34 10.49 12.52
CA ARG A 22 4.20 10.83 11.38
C ARG A 22 3.75 12.10 10.64
N GLY A 23 2.44 12.34 10.55
CA GLY A 23 1.85 13.45 9.80
C GLY A 23 1.48 13.07 8.36
N PHE A 24 0.50 13.76 7.79
CA PHE A 24 -0.01 13.52 6.43
C PHE A 24 1.07 13.68 5.36
N VAL A 25 1.83 14.77 5.40
CA VAL A 25 2.82 15.11 4.36
C VAL A 25 3.83 13.98 4.20
N LYS A 26 4.31 13.43 5.33
CA LYS A 26 5.28 12.35 5.29
C LYS A 26 4.70 11.05 4.72
N GLU A 27 3.45 10.82 5.01
CA GLU A 27 2.72 9.64 4.57
C GLU A 27 2.42 9.71 3.06
N ALA A 28 1.95 10.86 2.59
CA ALA A 28 1.65 11.10 1.19
C ALA A 28 2.92 11.04 0.32
N ILE A 29 4.01 11.68 0.74
CA ILE A 29 5.29 11.62 0.02
C ILE A 29 5.84 10.20 0.02
N SER A 30 5.75 9.47 1.14
CA SER A 30 6.17 8.08 1.20
C SER A 30 5.39 7.23 0.20
N LEU A 31 4.06 7.34 0.16
CA LEU A 31 3.22 6.58 -0.75
C LEU A 31 3.53 6.91 -2.22
N ALA A 32 3.62 8.21 -2.54
CA ALA A 32 3.98 8.69 -3.87
C ALA A 32 5.38 8.20 -4.30
N THR A 33 6.35 8.18 -3.37
CA THR A 33 7.70 7.68 -3.62
C THR A 33 7.69 6.19 -3.97
N TRP A 34 6.90 5.37 -3.26
CA TRP A 34 6.77 3.94 -3.59
C TRP A 34 6.18 3.74 -4.99
N ILE A 35 5.09 4.44 -5.32
CA ILE A 35 4.47 4.38 -6.66
C ILE A 35 5.47 4.80 -7.73
N LEU A 36 6.16 5.92 -7.53
CA LEU A 36 7.16 6.43 -8.45
C LEU A 36 8.36 5.49 -8.60
N ALA A 37 8.82 4.88 -7.51
CA ALA A 37 9.92 3.92 -7.56
C ALA A 37 9.56 2.68 -8.38
N PHE A 38 8.36 2.12 -8.19
CA PHE A 38 7.88 1.03 -9.03
C PHE A 38 7.75 1.44 -10.49
N TRP A 39 7.14 2.58 -10.77
CA TRP A 39 7.02 3.09 -12.14
C TRP A 39 8.40 3.22 -12.79
N ILE A 40 9.33 3.93 -12.17
CA ILE A 40 10.68 4.15 -12.72
C ILE A 40 11.41 2.82 -12.92
N ALA A 41 11.37 1.93 -11.93
CA ALA A 41 12.05 0.65 -12.02
C ALA A 41 11.45 -0.23 -13.15
N LEU A 42 10.11 -0.27 -13.29
CA LEU A 42 9.47 -1.00 -14.39
C LEU A 42 9.76 -0.38 -15.75
N ALA A 43 9.70 0.94 -15.87
CA ALA A 43 9.84 1.64 -17.14
C ALA A 43 11.29 1.69 -17.66
N TYR A 44 12.29 1.77 -16.76
CA TYR A 44 13.68 2.04 -17.13
C TYR A 44 14.65 0.91 -16.81
N SER A 45 14.22 -0.19 -16.18
CA SER A 45 15.10 -1.34 -15.88
C SER A 45 15.75 -1.95 -17.12
N GLY A 46 15.04 -2.01 -18.25
CA GLY A 46 15.60 -2.50 -19.51
C GLY A 46 16.79 -1.67 -19.99
N VAL A 47 16.62 -0.33 -20.03
CA VAL A 47 17.68 0.60 -20.43
C VAL A 47 18.85 0.56 -19.43
N ALA A 48 18.54 0.55 -18.13
CA ALA A 48 19.58 0.48 -17.10
C ALA A 48 20.35 -0.86 -17.11
N ALA A 49 19.72 -1.96 -17.55
CA ALA A 49 20.35 -3.27 -17.68
C ALA A 49 21.48 -3.30 -18.73
N GLU A 50 21.38 -2.49 -19.79
CA GLU A 50 22.40 -2.39 -20.82
C GLU A 50 23.70 -1.76 -20.32
N HIS A 51 23.60 -0.92 -19.29
CA HIS A 51 24.74 -0.22 -18.68
C HIS A 51 25.38 -0.98 -17.49
N LEU A 52 24.82 -2.13 -17.09
CA LEU A 52 25.42 -2.96 -16.04
C LEU A 52 26.70 -3.65 -16.56
N PRO A 53 27.77 -3.72 -15.74
CA PRO A 53 29.05 -4.29 -16.16
C PRO A 53 28.91 -5.71 -16.72
N PHE A 54 29.78 -6.00 -17.70
CA PHE A 54 29.73 -7.14 -18.62
C PHE A 54 29.88 -8.55 -17.98
N GLY A 55 29.91 -8.67 -16.65
CA GLY A 55 30.10 -9.96 -15.96
C GLY A 55 28.81 -10.75 -15.69
N LEU A 56 27.64 -10.22 -16.03
CA LEU A 56 26.35 -10.90 -15.85
C LEU A 56 25.85 -11.40 -17.22
N GLU A 57 25.97 -12.70 -17.45
CA GLU A 57 25.54 -13.34 -18.71
C GLU A 57 24.02 -13.58 -18.76
N ASP A 58 23.38 -13.79 -17.60
CA ASP A 58 21.94 -14.03 -17.51
C ASP A 58 21.16 -12.71 -17.70
N PRO A 59 20.38 -12.56 -18.80
CA PRO A 59 19.59 -11.37 -19.07
C PRO A 59 18.52 -11.09 -18.01
N THR A 60 17.95 -12.15 -17.42
CA THR A 60 16.92 -12.05 -16.39
C THR A 60 17.51 -11.46 -15.11
N LEU A 61 18.69 -11.95 -14.72
CA LEU A 61 19.40 -11.46 -13.55
C LEU A 61 19.84 -10.00 -13.74
N LYS A 62 20.33 -9.64 -14.93
CA LYS A 62 20.66 -8.24 -15.26
C LYS A 62 19.46 -7.31 -15.11
N LEU A 63 18.32 -7.68 -15.68
CA LEU A 63 17.10 -6.89 -15.59
C LEU A 63 16.64 -6.73 -14.13
N GLY A 64 16.66 -7.82 -13.36
CA GLY A 64 16.30 -7.81 -11.95
C GLY A 64 17.21 -6.90 -11.11
N ILE A 65 18.53 -6.93 -11.35
CA ILE A 65 19.48 -6.06 -10.68
C ILE A 65 19.25 -4.59 -11.08
N ALA A 66 19.06 -4.30 -12.37
CA ALA A 66 18.77 -2.96 -12.86
C ALA A 66 17.49 -2.38 -12.22
N PHE A 67 16.43 -3.18 -12.17
CA PHE A 67 15.20 -2.85 -11.48
C PHE A 67 15.47 -2.53 -10.01
N ALA A 68 16.17 -3.40 -9.29
CA ALA A 68 16.47 -3.21 -7.87
C ALA A 68 17.28 -1.93 -7.61
N ILE A 69 18.27 -1.64 -8.44
CA ILE A 69 19.08 -0.41 -8.34
C ILE A 69 18.19 0.82 -8.51
N LEU A 70 17.43 0.91 -9.60
CA LEU A 70 16.55 2.04 -9.87
C LEU A 70 15.52 2.24 -8.77
N PHE A 71 14.93 1.14 -8.31
CA PHE A 71 13.95 1.13 -7.24
C PHE A 71 14.54 1.69 -5.94
N ILE A 72 15.66 1.15 -5.48
CA ILE A 72 16.33 1.57 -4.25
C ILE A 72 16.79 3.02 -4.35
N VAL A 73 17.43 3.42 -5.45
CA VAL A 73 17.89 4.81 -5.66
C VAL A 73 16.71 5.77 -5.59
N THR A 74 15.59 5.45 -6.23
CA THR A 74 14.38 6.28 -6.19
C THR A 74 13.82 6.38 -4.77
N LEU A 75 13.75 5.27 -4.03
CA LEU A 75 13.32 5.26 -2.63
C LEU A 75 14.22 6.13 -1.74
N LEU A 76 15.54 6.06 -1.93
CA LEU A 76 16.49 6.89 -1.18
C LEU A 76 16.28 8.37 -1.47
N MET A 77 16.14 8.75 -2.74
CA MET A 77 15.89 10.14 -3.15
C MET A 77 14.56 10.65 -2.59
N GLY A 78 13.48 9.87 -2.72
CA GLY A 78 12.19 10.24 -2.15
C GLY A 78 12.20 10.27 -0.61
N GLY A 79 13.02 9.44 0.04
CA GLY A 79 13.28 9.48 1.47
C GLY A 79 13.91 10.80 1.92
N ILE A 80 14.87 11.32 1.17
CA ILE A 80 15.47 12.63 1.41
C ILE A 80 14.40 13.73 1.28
N VAL A 81 13.63 13.73 0.19
CA VAL A 81 12.52 14.68 -0.03
C VAL A 81 11.51 14.61 1.13
N ASN A 82 11.18 13.41 1.59
CA ASN A 82 10.27 13.21 2.71
C ASN A 82 10.77 13.85 4.02
N VAL A 83 12.06 13.68 4.33
CA VAL A 83 12.68 14.32 5.51
C VAL A 83 12.63 15.84 5.39
N LEU A 84 13.00 16.38 4.23
CA LEU A 84 12.99 17.82 3.98
C LEU A 84 11.58 18.41 4.11
N ALA A 85 10.59 17.79 3.48
CA ALA A 85 9.18 18.22 3.57
C ALA A 85 8.68 18.18 5.02
N GLY A 86 9.02 17.14 5.78
CA GLY A 86 8.70 17.07 7.20
C GLY A 86 9.35 18.18 8.03
N GLN A 87 10.55 18.65 7.67
CA GLN A 87 11.17 19.80 8.32
C GLN A 87 10.49 21.12 7.95
N LEU A 88 10.05 21.28 6.69
CA LEU A 88 9.31 22.46 6.25
C LEU A 88 8.00 22.61 7.02
N VAL A 89 7.22 21.53 7.15
CA VAL A 89 5.97 21.53 7.95
C VAL A 89 6.24 21.96 9.39
N LYS A 90 7.30 21.44 10.01
CA LYS A 90 7.70 21.85 11.37
C LYS A 90 8.02 23.34 11.45
N LYS A 91 8.75 23.88 10.48
CA LYS A 91 9.13 25.30 10.43
C LYS A 91 7.93 26.23 10.23
N THR A 92 6.90 25.80 9.50
CA THR A 92 5.66 26.60 9.32
C THR A 92 4.76 26.65 10.56
N GLY A 93 5.03 25.84 11.59
CA GLY A 93 4.15 25.71 12.76
C GLY A 93 2.89 24.88 12.52
N LEU A 94 2.64 24.40 11.30
CA LEU A 94 1.45 23.63 10.92
C LEU A 94 1.51 22.14 11.30
N SER A 95 2.39 21.77 12.23
CA SER A 95 2.56 20.36 12.64
C SER A 95 1.29 19.76 13.26
N GLY A 96 0.46 20.57 13.92
CA GLY A 96 -0.82 20.10 14.46
C GLY A 96 -1.80 19.70 13.35
N THR A 97 -1.98 20.58 12.36
CA THR A 97 -2.86 20.34 11.21
C THR A 97 -2.37 19.18 10.36
N ASP A 98 -1.06 19.08 10.11
CA ASP A 98 -0.47 17.95 9.37
C ASP A 98 -0.74 16.60 10.05
N ARG A 99 -0.69 16.55 11.38
CA ARG A 99 -1.01 15.34 12.15
C ARG A 99 -2.49 15.01 12.17
N SER A 100 -3.38 16.00 12.28
CA SER A 100 -4.83 15.76 12.27
C SER A 100 -5.30 15.25 10.90
N ILE A 101 -4.82 15.85 9.80
CA ILE A 101 -5.04 15.33 8.45
C ILE A 101 -4.40 13.94 8.32
N GLY A 102 -3.22 13.75 8.92
CA GLY A 102 -2.53 12.46 8.98
C GLY A 102 -3.39 11.36 9.60
N ALA A 103 -4.15 11.65 10.65
CA ALA A 103 -5.08 10.68 11.24
C ALA A 103 -6.20 10.27 10.27
N VAL A 104 -6.82 11.23 9.56
CA VAL A 104 -7.85 10.95 8.55
C VAL A 104 -7.27 10.12 7.40
N PHE A 105 -6.07 10.46 6.94
CA PHE A 105 -5.37 9.68 5.94
C PHE A 105 -5.02 8.28 6.43
N GLY A 106 -4.59 8.12 7.68
CA GLY A 106 -4.30 6.84 8.31
C GLY A 106 -5.53 5.95 8.47
N LEU A 107 -6.69 6.54 8.78
CA LEU A 107 -7.99 5.86 8.79
C LEU A 107 -8.33 5.34 7.39
N ALA A 108 -8.27 6.20 6.39
CA ALA A 108 -8.56 5.82 5.00
C ALA A 108 -7.59 4.74 4.49
N ARG A 109 -6.28 4.89 4.76
CA ARG A 109 -5.26 3.90 4.40
C ARG A 109 -5.50 2.57 5.12
N GLY A 110 -5.81 2.61 6.42
CA GLY A 110 -6.11 1.41 7.20
C GLY A 110 -7.32 0.68 6.66
N GLY A 111 -8.39 1.42 6.32
CA GLY A 111 -9.58 0.85 5.69
C GLY A 111 -9.30 0.26 4.30
N LEU A 112 -8.48 0.92 3.49
CA LEU A 112 -8.04 0.39 2.19
C LEU A 112 -7.23 -0.90 2.35
N ILE A 113 -6.30 -0.96 3.32
CA ILE A 113 -5.54 -2.18 3.63
C ILE A 113 -6.49 -3.33 4.00
N VAL A 114 -7.47 -3.07 4.87
CA VAL A 114 -8.47 -4.08 5.25
C VAL A 114 -9.28 -4.53 4.03
N ALA A 115 -9.72 -3.61 3.17
CA ALA A 115 -10.47 -3.94 1.96
C ALA A 115 -9.65 -4.82 1.00
N VAL A 116 -8.35 -4.52 0.82
CA VAL A 116 -7.45 -5.37 0.02
C VAL A 116 -7.27 -6.74 0.64
N VAL A 117 -7.10 -6.83 1.97
CA VAL A 117 -7.00 -8.13 2.66
C VAL A 117 -8.28 -8.93 2.48
N ILE A 118 -9.45 -8.32 2.68
CA ILE A 118 -10.75 -8.98 2.48
C ILE A 118 -10.90 -9.42 1.02
N LEU A 119 -10.48 -8.58 0.06
CA LEU A 119 -10.45 -8.95 -1.35
C LEU A 119 -9.64 -10.23 -1.55
N LEU A 120 -8.42 -10.28 -1.03
CA LEU A 120 -7.56 -11.47 -1.13
C LEU A 120 -8.15 -12.70 -0.42
N MET A 121 -8.85 -12.53 0.70
CA MET A 121 -9.54 -13.64 1.37
C MET A 121 -10.67 -14.23 0.51
N GLY A 122 -11.27 -13.44 -0.38
CA GLY A 122 -12.22 -13.89 -1.39
C GLY A 122 -11.67 -14.92 -2.40
N LEU A 123 -10.35 -15.14 -2.43
CA LEU A 123 -9.71 -16.21 -3.21
C LEU A 123 -9.68 -17.56 -2.46
N THR A 124 -10.21 -17.62 -1.24
CA THR A 124 -10.12 -18.78 -0.34
C THR A 124 -11.50 -19.25 0.13
N VAL A 125 -11.55 -20.31 0.93
CA VAL A 125 -12.80 -20.81 1.56
C VAL A 125 -13.23 -20.00 2.79
N ILE A 126 -12.39 -19.06 3.25
CA ILE A 126 -12.61 -18.24 4.45
C ILE A 126 -13.97 -17.52 4.45
N PRO A 127 -14.47 -16.95 3.33
CA PRO A 127 -15.75 -16.28 3.33
C PRO A 127 -16.95 -17.16 3.73
N GLN A 128 -16.82 -18.49 3.68
CA GLN A 128 -17.89 -19.43 4.06
C GLN A 128 -17.90 -19.76 5.57
N GLU A 129 -16.89 -19.33 6.32
CA GLU A 129 -16.77 -19.65 7.72
C GLU A 129 -17.78 -18.88 8.59
N PRO A 130 -18.35 -19.51 9.65
CA PRO A 130 -19.34 -18.84 10.50
C PRO A 130 -18.83 -17.54 11.13
N TRP A 131 -17.56 -17.48 11.54
CA TRP A 131 -16.98 -16.29 12.15
C TRP A 131 -16.78 -15.12 11.16
N TRP A 132 -16.74 -15.40 9.85
CA TRP A 132 -16.70 -14.40 8.79
C TRP A 132 -18.10 -13.83 8.56
N GLN A 133 -19.09 -14.71 8.43
CA GLN A 133 -20.49 -14.33 8.22
C GLN A 133 -21.11 -13.60 9.41
N ASP A 134 -20.70 -13.95 10.64
CA ASP A 134 -21.15 -13.32 11.88
C ASP A 134 -20.51 -11.93 12.14
N SER A 135 -19.56 -11.48 11.31
CA SER A 135 -18.82 -10.23 11.53
C SER A 135 -19.66 -8.99 11.21
N LEU A 136 -19.51 -7.94 12.04
CA LEU A 136 -20.20 -6.66 11.83
C LEU A 136 -19.49 -5.80 10.77
N LEU A 137 -18.16 -5.85 10.71
CA LEU A 137 -17.36 -4.97 9.86
C LEU A 137 -17.09 -5.57 8.48
N VAL A 138 -16.95 -6.88 8.36
CA VAL A 138 -16.63 -7.56 7.09
C VAL A 138 -17.58 -7.14 5.95
N PRO A 139 -18.92 -7.16 6.09
CA PRO A 139 -19.83 -6.78 5.00
C PRO A 139 -19.65 -5.34 4.50
N HIS A 140 -19.17 -4.44 5.38
CA HIS A 140 -18.90 -3.04 5.00
C HIS A 140 -17.66 -2.94 4.11
N PHE A 141 -16.61 -3.67 4.45
CA PHE A 141 -15.37 -3.69 3.67
C PHE A 141 -15.45 -4.59 2.44
N GLU A 142 -16.30 -5.62 2.43
CA GLU A 142 -16.59 -6.42 1.23
C GLU A 142 -17.13 -5.56 0.08
N ARG A 143 -17.99 -4.57 0.38
CA ARG A 143 -18.44 -3.62 -0.66
C ARG A 143 -17.28 -2.83 -1.28
N ILE A 144 -16.32 -2.42 -0.45
CA ILE A 144 -15.11 -1.72 -0.93
C ILE A 144 -14.21 -2.69 -1.71
N ALA A 145 -14.10 -3.94 -1.26
CA ALA A 145 -13.35 -4.99 -1.93
C ALA A 145 -13.93 -5.30 -3.32
N LEU A 146 -15.25 -5.42 -3.43
CA LEU A 146 -15.95 -5.59 -4.71
C LEU A 146 -15.73 -4.39 -5.63
N TRP A 147 -15.82 -3.16 -5.10
CA TRP A 147 -15.50 -1.97 -5.89
C TRP A 147 -14.04 -1.97 -6.38
N LEU A 148 -13.08 -2.44 -5.56
CA LEU A 148 -11.68 -2.64 -5.98
C LEU A 148 -11.54 -3.72 -7.07
N ARG A 149 -12.31 -4.81 -6.97
CA ARG A 149 -12.32 -5.91 -7.93
C ARG A 149 -12.70 -5.43 -9.33
N ASP A 150 -13.58 -4.44 -9.45
CA ASP A 150 -14.01 -3.90 -10.76
C ASP A 150 -12.88 -3.22 -11.54
N TYR A 151 -11.79 -2.84 -10.87
CA TYR A 151 -10.59 -2.31 -11.51
C TYR A 151 -9.59 -3.39 -11.92
N LEU A 152 -9.83 -4.66 -11.54
CA LEU A 152 -8.98 -5.77 -11.95
C LEU A 152 -9.33 -6.23 -13.37
N PRO A 153 -8.35 -6.76 -14.13
CA PRO A 153 -8.64 -7.43 -15.39
C PRO A 153 -9.69 -8.54 -15.21
N PRO A 154 -10.60 -8.75 -16.18
CA PRO A 154 -11.69 -9.72 -16.07
C PRO A 154 -11.22 -11.13 -15.70
N ASP A 155 -10.06 -11.55 -16.22
CA ASP A 155 -9.46 -12.86 -15.97
C ASP A 155 -9.09 -13.09 -14.49
N LEU A 156 -8.67 -12.03 -13.78
CA LEU A 156 -8.38 -12.11 -12.35
C LEU A 156 -9.64 -11.96 -11.51
N ALA A 157 -10.55 -11.09 -11.96
CA ALA A 157 -11.80 -10.82 -11.26
C ALA A 157 -12.63 -12.09 -11.07
N SER A 158 -12.67 -13.04 -12.01
CA SER A 158 -13.48 -14.27 -11.90
C SER A 158 -13.09 -15.22 -10.76
N HIS A 159 -11.88 -15.10 -10.21
CA HIS A 159 -11.40 -15.99 -9.13
C HIS A 159 -11.82 -15.56 -7.72
N PHE A 160 -12.35 -14.34 -7.57
CA PHE A 160 -12.81 -13.83 -6.27
C PHE A 160 -14.28 -14.22 -6.05
N SER A 161 -14.53 -15.08 -5.07
CA SER A 161 -15.87 -15.48 -4.64
C SER A 161 -16.12 -15.04 -3.20
N PHE A 162 -17.06 -14.12 -3.03
CA PHE A 162 -17.69 -13.85 -1.74
C PHE A 162 -18.98 -14.67 -1.73
N GLY A 163 -19.23 -15.42 -0.66
CA GLY A 163 -20.36 -16.35 -0.57
C GLY A 163 -21.67 -15.65 -0.99
N ALA A 164 -22.28 -16.16 -2.06
CA ALA A 164 -23.65 -15.88 -2.45
C ALA A 164 -24.53 -17.05 -2.02
#